data_AF-A0A936VR33-F1
#
_entry.id   AF-A0A936VR33-F1
#
_cell.length_a   1.000
_cell.length_b   1.000
_cell.length_c   1.000
_cell.angle_alpha   90.00
_cell.angle_beta   90.00
_cell.angle_gamma   90.00
#
_symmetry.space_group_name_H-M   'P 1'
#
loop_
_entity.id
_entity.type
_entity.pdbx_description
1 polymer ?
#
loop_
_entity_poly.entity_id
_entity_poly.type
_entity_poly.pdbx_seq_one_letter_code
_entity_poly.pdbx_strand_id
1 'polypeptide(L)' 'MLGRITQITDPLGNRTLVEYDVIDRVKKLTEVKDAKNQSTLFGYDKRNRATSRQDALLKTESDHWV' A
#
# COMPACT_ATOMS: atom_id res chain seq x y z
N MET A 1 16.29 14.36 -0.31
CA MET A 1 15.45 13.50 0.56
C MET A 1 14.06 14.13 0.58
N LEU A 2 13.12 13.64 -0.23
CA LEU A 2 11.73 14.08 -0.10
C LEU A 2 11.21 13.55 1.24
N GLY A 3 10.74 14.42 2.13
CA GLY A 3 10.20 14.05 3.43
C GLY A 3 8.90 13.27 3.27
N ARG A 4 9.00 11.96 3.02
CA ARG A 4 7.85 11.08 2.84
C ARG A 4 7.55 10.32 4.10
N ILE A 5 6.26 10.07 4.29
CA ILE A 5 5.74 9.25 5.36
C ILE A 5 6.04 7.78 5.00
N THR A 6 6.97 7.17 5.72
CA THR A 6 7.28 5.73 5.59
C THR A 6 6.60 4.89 6.68
N GLN A 7 6.10 5.55 7.72
CA GLN A 7 5.41 4.91 8.83
C GLN A 7 4.33 5.86 9.38
N ILE A 8 3.15 5.32 9.59
CA ILE A 8 2.04 5.93 10.33
C ILE A 8 1.81 5.06 11.56
N THR A 9 1.58 5.68 12.72
CA THR A 9 1.17 4.96 13.93
C THR A 9 -0.09 5.60 14.43
N ASP A 10 -1.16 4.81 14.56
CA ASP A 10 -2.43 5.31 15.08
C ASP A 10 -2.41 5.38 16.62
N PRO A 11 -3.37 6.08 17.26
CA PRO A 11 -3.44 6.18 18.71
C PRO A 11 -3.64 4.85 19.45
N LEU A 12 -4.05 3.80 18.74
CA LEU A 12 -4.22 2.45 19.27
C LEU A 12 -2.91 1.65 19.20
N GLY A 13 -1.85 2.21 18.62
CA GLY A 13 -0.54 1.58 18.50
C GLY A 13 -0.33 0.79 17.21
N ASN A 14 -1.32 0.77 16.31
CA ASN A 14 -1.21 0.06 15.04
C ASN A 14 -0.28 0.83 14.10
N ARG A 15 0.65 0.12 13.45
CA ARG A 15 1.63 0.73 12.55
C ARG A 15 1.30 0.42 11.10
N THR A 16 1.29 1.42 10.24
CA THR A 16 1.20 1.24 8.79
C THR A 16 2.53 1.66 8.16
N LEU A 17 3.22 0.72 7.54
CA LEU A 17 4.44 0.99 6.77
C LEU A 17 4.07 1.27 5.31
N VAL A 18 4.71 2.28 4.73
CA VAL A 18 4.48 2.72 3.36
C VAL A 18 5.77 2.53 2.56
N GLU A 19 5.71 1.71 1.52
CA GLU A 19 6.80 1.51 0.58
C GLU A 19 6.48 2.21 -0.74
N TYR A 20 7.46 2.91 -1.29
CA TYR A 20 7.33 3.65 -2.54
C TYR A 20 8.11 2.97 -3.67
N ASP A 21 7.67 3.14 -4.91
CA ASP A 21 8.44 2.76 -6.09
C ASP A 21 9.48 3.83 -6.50
N VAL A 22 10.24 3.52 -7.54
CA VAL A 22 11.36 4.36 -8.05
C VAL A 22 10.92 5.71 -8.61
N ILE A 23 9.62 5.92 -8.83
CA ILE A 23 9.03 7.19 -9.24
C ILE A 23 8.04 7.73 -8.21
N ASP A 24 8.24 7.36 -6.95
CA ASP A 24 7.65 8.01 -5.78
C ASP A 24 6.17 7.71 -5.53
N ARG A 25 5.70 6.55 -5.97
CA ARG A 25 4.31 6.10 -5.81
C ARG A 25 4.19 5.01 -4.77
N VAL A 26 3.09 4.96 -4.03
CA VAL A 26 2.88 3.93 -3.00
C VAL A 26 2.77 2.56 -3.66
N LYS A 27 3.77 1.71 -3.50
CA LYS A 27 3.80 0.34 -4.04
C LYS A 27 3.13 -0.65 -3.10
N LYS A 28 3.26 -0.43 -1.80
CA LYS A 28 2.81 -1.37 -0.77
C LYS A 28 2.49 -0.64 0.53
N LEU A 29 1.40 -1.04 1.16
CA LEU A 29 1.04 -0.69 2.53
C LEU A 29 1.10 -1.96 3.38
N THR A 30 1.80 -1.91 4.50
CA THR A 30 1.84 -3.02 5.46
C THR A 30 1.25 -2.56 6.77
N GLU A 31 0.10 -3.10 7.17
CA GLU A 31 -0.52 -2.86 8.46
C GLU A 31 -0.03 -3.89 9.49
N VAL A 32 0.59 -3.39 10.53
CA VAL A 32 1.11 -4.12 11.69
C VAL A 32 0.24 -3.74 12.88
N LYS A 33 -0.88 -4.44 13.01
CA LYS A 33 -1.75 -4.43 14.21
C LYS A 33 -1.18 -5.34 15.30
N ASP A 34 -0.71 -6.53 14.89
CA ASP A 34 -0.10 -7.60 15.70
C ASP A 34 0.74 -8.54 14.77
N ALA A 35 1.03 -9.78 15.17
CA ALA A 35 1.78 -10.76 14.36
C ALA A 35 1.13 -11.12 13.00
N LYS A 36 -0.09 -10.66 12.69
CA LYS A 36 -0.78 -10.93 11.42
C LYS A 36 -0.21 -10.21 10.20
N ASN A 37 0.71 -9.23 10.35
CA ASN A 37 1.45 -8.56 9.26
C ASN A 37 0.68 -8.49 7.93
N GLN A 38 -0.45 -7.79 7.94
CA GLN A 38 -1.33 -7.72 6.78
C GLN A 38 -0.77 -6.75 5.75
N SER A 39 -0.57 -7.22 4.53
CA SER A 39 -0.02 -6.41 3.43
C SER A 39 -1.09 -6.13 2.37
N THR A 40 -1.13 -4.89 1.89
CA THR A 40 -1.88 -4.48 0.70
C THR A 40 -0.90 -4.03 -0.38
N LEU A 41 -1.02 -4.60 -1.58
CA LEU A 41 -0.19 -4.26 -2.73
C LEU A 41 -0.98 -3.42 -3.74
N PHE A 42 -0.29 -2.48 -4.39
CA PHE A 42 -0.84 -1.63 -5.43
C PHE A 42 -0.09 -1.83 -6.75
N GLY A 43 -0.82 -2.07 -7.82
CA GLY A 43 -0.31 -2.04 -9.19
C GLY A 43 -0.79 -0.80 -9.93
N TYR A 44 0.09 -0.22 -10.76
CA TYR A 44 -0.19 0.99 -11.52
C TYR A 44 0.07 0.79 -13.02
N ASP A 45 -0.73 1.46 -13.85
CA ASP A 45 -0.48 1.55 -15.28
C ASP A 45 0.57 2.63 -15.63
N LYS A 46 0.92 2.72 -16.92
CA LYS A 46 1.85 3.72 -17.47
C LYS A 46 1.36 5.17 -17.33
N ARG A 47 0.06 5.38 -17.08
CA ARG A 47 -0.54 6.70 -16.84
C ARG A 47 -0.66 7.03 -15.36
N ASN A 48 0.00 6.24 -14.51
CA ASN A 48 0.02 6.42 -13.08
C ASN A 48 -1.35 6.23 -12.39
N ARG A 49 -2.23 5.43 -12.98
CA ARG A 49 -3.51 5.07 -12.37
C ARG A 49 -3.36 3.73 -11.66
N ALA A 50 -3.90 3.61 -10.45
CA ALA A 50 -3.95 2.34 -9.75
C ALA A 50 -4.91 1.40 -10.49
N THR A 51 -4.41 0.25 -10.95
CA THR A 51 -5.18 -0.73 -11.73
C THR A 51 -5.41 -2.02 -10.97
N SER A 52 -4.68 -2.25 -9.87
CA SER A 52 -4.91 -3.40 -9.01
C SER A 52 -4.66 -3.04 -7.55
N ARG A 53 -5.50 -3.59 -6.69
CA ARG A 53 -5.29 -3.64 -5.24
C ARG A 53 -5.43 -5.08 -4.81
N GLN A 54 -4.39 -5.60 -4.16
CA GLN A 54 -4.45 -6.91 -3.52
C GLN A 54 -4.42 -6.68 -2.01
N ASP A 55 -5.49 -7.09 -1.33
CA ASP A 55 -5.58 -7.01 0.13
C ASP A 55 -4.93 -8.24 0.81
N ALA A 56 -4.86 -8.20 2.14
CA ALA A 56 -4.26 -9.26 2.95
C ALA A 56 -5.07 -10.57 2.96
N LEU A 57 -6.29 -10.56 2.40
CA LEU A 57 -7.10 -11.76 2.18
C LEU A 57 -6.91 -12.32 0.76
N LEU A 58 -5.90 -11.81 0.03
CA LEU A 58 -5.61 -12.10 -1.39
C LEU A 58 -6.77 -11.75 -2.32
N LYS A 59 -7.75 -10.98 -1.86
CA LYS A 59 -8.82 -10.48 -2.70
C LYS A 59 -8.21 -9.43 -3.61
N THR A 60 -8.25 -9.72 -4.90
CA THR A 60 -7.76 -8.80 -5.93
C THR A 60 -8.96 -8.04 -6.45
N GLU A 61 -9.02 -6.75 -6.14
CA GLU A 61 -9.90 -5.83 -6.85
C GLU A 61 -9.11 -5.26 -8.02
N SER A 62 -9.44 -5.75 -9.22
CA SER A 62 -8.96 -5.21 -10.49
C SER A 62 -10.02 -4.23 -10.97
N ASP A 63 -9.77 -2.94 -10.83
CA ASP A 63 -10.66 -1.91 -11.35
C ASP A 63 -10.43 -1.81 -12.86
N HIS A 64 -11.14 -2.65 -13.62
CA HIS A 64 -11.16 -2.64 -15.08
C HIS A 64 -12.03 -1.47 -15.57
N TRP A 65 -11.49 -0.24 -15.53
CA TRP A 65 -12.05 0.86 -16.32
C TRP A 65 -11.50 0.79 -17.75
N VAL A 66 -12.20 0.04 -18.60
CA VAL A 66 -12.24 0.25 -20.05
C VAL A 66 -13.62 0.75 -20.45
#